data_AF-J1Q734-F1
#
_entry.id   AF-J1Q734-F1
#
_cell.length_a   1.000
_cell.length_b   1.000
_cell.length_c   1.000
_cell.angle_alpha   90.00
_cell.angle_beta   90.00
_cell.angle_gamma   90.00
#
_symmetry.space_group_name_H-M   'P 1'
#
loop_
_entity.id
_entity.type
_entity.pdbx_description
1 polymer ?
#
loop_
_entity_poly.entity_id
_entity_poly.type
_entity_poly.pdbx_seq_one_letter_code
_entity_poly.pdbx_strand_id
1 'polypeptide(L)'
;MTEKNEHSALRDNTQRNKPNAAAEVMMYGNLNNKAVLNVAECSAFTGLSVSYIYKLTHTGKIPHSKPNGKLVFFDRKKVEEWLLSNPVETEADRTHFVAQKVNSLKLRT
;
A
#
# COMPACT_ATOMS: atom_id res chain seq x y z
N MET A 1 -43.57 -7.04 40.27
CA MET A 1 -43.46 -8.13 39.27
C MET A 1 -42.69 -7.59 38.07
N THR A 2 -41.41 -7.93 38.05
CA THR A 2 -40.52 -7.96 36.87
C THR A 2 -41.19 -8.79 35.76
N GLU A 3 -41.09 -8.48 34.48
CA GLU A 3 -39.85 -8.59 33.69
C GLU A 3 -39.87 -7.64 32.48
N LYS A 4 -38.80 -6.86 32.38
CA LYS A 4 -38.28 -6.34 31.12
C LYS A 4 -37.63 -7.53 30.39
N ASN A 5 -38.05 -7.90 29.18
CA ASN A 5 -37.11 -8.46 28.21
C ASN A 5 -37.66 -8.52 26.78
N GLU A 6 -37.69 -7.38 26.09
CA GLU A 6 -37.90 -7.35 24.63
C GLU A 6 -36.63 -6.92 23.87
N HIS A 7 -35.46 -6.95 24.52
CA HIS A 7 -34.22 -6.40 23.96
C HIS A 7 -33.20 -7.44 23.46
N SER A 8 -33.65 -8.58 22.89
CA SER A 8 -32.71 -9.61 22.38
C SER A 8 -32.86 -10.01 20.91
N ALA A 9 -33.63 -9.29 20.09
CA ALA A 9 -33.84 -9.68 18.69
C ALA A 9 -33.20 -8.75 17.64
N LEU A 10 -32.23 -7.91 18.01
CA LEU A 10 -31.29 -7.37 17.03
C LEU A 10 -30.27 -8.46 16.69
N ARG A 11 -30.73 -9.37 15.84
CA ARG A 11 -29.93 -10.38 15.16
C ARG A 11 -28.65 -9.75 14.66
N ASP A 12 -27.55 -10.34 15.10
CA ASP A 12 -26.20 -10.20 14.60
C ASP A 12 -26.21 -10.25 13.06
N ASN A 13 -26.41 -9.09 12.42
CA ASN A 13 -26.52 -8.98 10.97
C ASN A 13 -25.20 -8.55 10.31
N THR A 14 -24.13 -8.55 11.10
CA THR A 14 -22.78 -8.18 10.68
C THR A 14 -22.14 -9.24 9.75
N GLN A 15 -22.78 -10.40 9.53
CA GLN A 15 -22.25 -11.48 8.70
C GLN A 15 -23.01 -11.78 7.40
N ARG A 16 -23.97 -10.95 6.97
CA ARG A 16 -24.77 -11.19 5.74
C ARG A 16 -24.44 -10.31 4.54
N ASN A 17 -23.20 -9.85 4.45
CA ASN A 17 -22.63 -9.46 3.16
C ASN A 17 -21.13 -9.73 3.14
N LYS A 18 -20.74 -10.99 3.39
CA LYS A 18 -19.44 -11.45 2.91
C LYS A 18 -19.52 -11.39 1.38
N PRO A 19 -18.68 -10.59 0.70
CA PRO A 19 -18.71 -10.56 -0.75
C PRO A 19 -18.58 -12.01 -1.23
N ASN A 20 -19.46 -12.41 -2.15
CA ASN A 20 -19.31 -13.71 -2.80
C ASN A 20 -17.90 -13.75 -3.40
N ALA A 21 -17.24 -14.92 -3.39
CA ALA A 21 -15.85 -15.04 -3.85
C ALA A 21 -15.66 -14.47 -5.27
N ALA A 22 -16.72 -14.47 -6.09
CA ALA A 22 -16.73 -13.80 -7.38
C ALA A 22 -16.63 -12.26 -7.29
N ALA A 23 -17.33 -11.58 -6.37
CA ALA A 23 -17.25 -10.13 -6.14
C ALA A 23 -15.92 -9.72 -5.52
N GLU A 24 -15.35 -10.57 -4.66
CA GLU A 24 -14.00 -10.42 -4.15
C GLU A 24 -13.00 -10.48 -5.32
N VAL A 25 -13.07 -11.49 -6.18
CA VAL A 25 -12.22 -11.63 -7.39
C VAL A 25 -12.47 -10.53 -8.44
N MET A 26 -13.72 -10.10 -8.64
CA MET A 26 -14.11 -9.02 -9.58
C MET A 26 -13.65 -7.64 -9.10
N MET A 27 -13.53 -7.42 -7.78
CA MET A 27 -12.98 -6.17 -7.23
C MET A 27 -11.47 -6.06 -7.48
N TYR A 28 -10.74 -7.18 -7.49
CA TYR A 28 -9.31 -7.22 -7.83
C TYR A 28 -9.04 -7.19 -9.34
N GLY A 29 -9.99 -7.62 -10.17
CA GLY A 29 -9.82 -7.73 -11.63
C GLY A 29 -9.62 -6.41 -12.39
N ASN A 30 -10.01 -5.26 -11.82
CA ASN A 30 -9.90 -3.95 -12.47
C ASN A 30 -8.93 -2.98 -11.77
N LEU A 31 -7.94 -3.51 -11.04
CA LEU A 31 -6.86 -2.70 -10.45
C LEU A 31 -5.96 -2.08 -11.52
N ASN A 32 -5.81 -2.73 -12.68
CA ASN A 32 -4.82 -2.35 -13.69
C ASN A 32 -5.02 -0.95 -14.31
N ASN A 33 -6.22 -0.36 -14.22
CA ASN A 33 -6.52 0.94 -14.83
C ASN A 33 -6.96 2.01 -13.82
N LYS A 34 -7.01 1.70 -12.52
CA LYS A 34 -7.32 2.72 -11.51
C LYS A 34 -6.10 3.60 -11.25
N ALA A 35 -6.30 4.90 -11.42
CA ALA A 35 -5.30 5.92 -11.08
C ALA A 35 -5.15 6.13 -9.57
N VAL A 36 -6.24 5.95 -8.82
CA VAL A 36 -6.29 6.13 -7.36
C VAL A 36 -6.64 4.81 -6.69
N LEU A 37 -5.83 4.44 -5.70
CA LEU A 37 -5.99 3.23 -4.90
C LEU A 37 -6.43 3.58 -3.47
N ASN A 38 -7.30 2.76 -2.89
CA ASN A 38 -7.55 2.74 -1.46
C ASN A 38 -6.54 1.85 -0.72
N VAL A 39 -6.61 1.76 0.61
CA VAL A 39 -5.67 0.96 1.42
C VAL A 39 -5.69 -0.53 1.07
N ALA A 40 -6.86 -1.12 0.84
CA ALA A 40 -6.98 -2.54 0.48
C ALA A 40 -6.43 -2.81 -0.92
N GLU A 41 -6.72 -1.93 -1.87
CA GLU A 41 -6.20 -1.98 -3.24
C GLU A 41 -4.68 -1.78 -3.26
N CYS A 42 -4.15 -0.84 -2.47
CA CYS A 42 -2.71 -0.64 -2.31
C CYS A 42 -2.03 -1.85 -1.68
N SER A 43 -2.70 -2.53 -0.74
CA SER A 43 -2.22 -3.78 -0.14
C SER A 43 -2.13 -4.89 -1.18
N ALA A 44 -3.19 -5.07 -1.97
CA ALA A 44 -3.20 -6.04 -3.07
C ALA A 44 -2.17 -5.71 -4.16
N PHE A 45 -1.98 -4.42 -4.47
CA PHE A 45 -1.04 -3.96 -5.50
C PHE A 45 0.43 -4.12 -5.08
N THR A 46 0.78 -3.70 -3.87
CA THR A 46 2.17 -3.74 -3.37
C THR A 46 2.57 -5.09 -2.78
N GLY A 47 1.59 -5.96 -2.48
CA GLY A 47 1.79 -7.20 -1.72
C GLY A 47 2.09 -6.98 -0.23
N LEU A 48 2.07 -5.73 0.25
CA LEU A 48 2.30 -5.39 1.65
C LEU A 48 1.03 -5.61 2.46
N SER A 49 1.17 -5.98 3.73
CA SER A 49 0.01 -6.09 4.63
C SER A 49 -0.63 -4.72 4.88
N VAL A 50 -1.96 -4.71 5.05
CA VAL A 50 -2.73 -3.49 5.36
C VAL A 50 -2.16 -2.76 6.58
N SER A 51 -1.82 -3.50 7.65
CA SER A 51 -1.22 -2.92 8.87
C SER A 51 0.12 -2.24 8.58
N TYR A 52 0.91 -2.80 7.66
CA TYR A 52 2.18 -2.19 7.26
C TYR A 52 1.98 -0.93 6.43
N ILE A 53 0.98 -0.91 5.54
CA ILE A 53 0.59 0.33 4.83
C ILE A 53 0.16 1.41 5.82
N TYR A 54 -0.66 1.08 6.82
CA TYR A 54 -1.01 2.05 7.85
C TYR A 54 0.22 2.58 8.60
N LYS A 55 1.17 1.71 8.96
CA LYS A 55 2.45 2.13 9.56
C LYS A 55 3.21 3.10 8.64
N LEU A 56 3.27 2.83 7.34
CA LEU A 56 3.92 3.71 6.37
C LEU A 56 3.19 5.05 6.21
N THR A 57 1.85 5.06 6.23
CA THR A 57 1.06 6.31 6.15
C THR A 57 1.21 7.16 7.40
N HIS A 58 1.26 6.54 8.58
CA HIS A 58 1.49 7.24 9.85
C HIS A 58 2.91 7.81 9.96
N THR A 59 3.91 7.09 9.43
CA THR A 59 5.30 7.56 9.40
C THR A 59 5.60 8.49 8.23
N GLY A 60 4.63 8.73 7.33
CA GLY A 60 4.80 9.59 6.16
C GLY A 60 5.77 9.04 5.11
N LYS A 61 6.08 7.74 5.15
CA LYS A 61 7.07 7.12 4.26
C LYS A 61 6.53 6.78 2.88
N ILE A 62 5.23 6.49 2.78
CA ILE A 62 4.55 6.20 1.52
C ILE A 62 3.81 7.46 1.04
N PRO A 63 3.90 7.84 -0.25
CA PRO A 63 3.14 8.97 -0.78
C PRO A 63 1.64 8.68 -0.72
N HIS A 64 0.89 9.50 0.02
CA HIS A 64 -0.54 9.30 0.26
C HIS A 64 -1.29 10.64 0.38
N SER A 65 -2.60 10.61 0.23
CA SER A 65 -3.50 11.77 0.32
C SER A 65 -4.66 11.50 1.28
N LYS A 66 -5.04 12.50 2.09
CA LYS A 66 -6.14 12.43 3.07
C LYS A 66 -7.10 13.62 2.92
N PRO A 67 -7.91 13.68 1.84
CA PRO A 67 -8.75 14.85 1.55
C PRO A 67 -9.78 15.16 2.66
N ASN A 68 -10.31 14.14 3.34
CA ASN A 68 -11.31 14.29 4.41
C ASN A 68 -10.84 13.73 5.77
N GLY A 69 -9.54 13.47 5.93
CA GLY A 69 -8.93 12.99 7.18
C GLY A 69 -9.26 11.53 7.60
N LYS A 70 -10.43 11.00 7.25
CA LYS A 70 -10.88 9.63 7.62
C LYS A 70 -10.38 8.53 6.68
N LEU A 71 -10.24 8.84 5.40
CA LEU A 71 -9.83 7.89 4.36
C LEU A 71 -8.45 8.26 3.81
N VAL A 72 -7.68 7.22 3.49
CA VAL A 72 -6.35 7.34 2.87
C VAL A 72 -6.43 6.84 1.44
N PHE A 73 -5.96 7.67 0.52
CA PHE A 73 -5.87 7.37 -0.90
C PHE A 73 -4.42 7.45 -1.37
N PHE A 74 -4.12 6.67 -2.40
CA PHE A 74 -2.79 6.59 -3.01
C PHE A 74 -2.91 6.84 -4.50
N ASP A 75 -2.00 7.65 -5.03
CA ASP A 75 -1.80 7.76 -6.48
C ASP A 75 -0.93 6.59 -6.90
N ARG A 76 -1.43 5.78 -7.84
CA ARG A 76 -0.73 4.59 -8.32
C ARG A 76 0.68 4.90 -8.80
N LYS A 77 0.85 5.94 -9.62
CA LYS A 77 2.15 6.27 -10.23
C LYS A 77 3.18 6.64 -9.16
N LYS A 78 2.75 7.41 -8.16
CA LYS A 78 3.61 7.80 -7.04
C LYS A 78 4.01 6.60 -6.19
N VAL A 79 3.11 5.63 -6.01
CA VAL A 79 3.44 4.39 -5.30
C VAL A 79 4.41 3.53 -6.12
N GLU A 80 4.22 3.42 -7.43
CA GLU A 80 5.15 2.72 -8.34
C GLU A 80 6.55 3.33 -8.30
N GLU A 81 6.66 4.66 -8.43
CA GLU A 81 7.93 5.39 -8.30
C GLU A 81 8.56 5.19 -6.92
N TRP A 82 7.75 5.24 -5.87
CA TRP A 82 8.22 5.03 -4.51
C TRP A 82 8.77 3.61 -4.27
N LEU A 83 8.11 2.58 -4.84
CA LEU A 83 8.60 1.20 -4.77
C LEU A 83 9.98 1.04 -5.43
N LEU A 84 10.24 1.82 -6.48
CA LEU A 84 11.51 1.83 -7.20
C LEU A 84 12.52 2.86 -6.66
N SER A 85 12.14 3.66 -5.66
CA SER A 85 12.94 4.81 -5.20
C SER A 85 14.19 4.44 -4.41
N ASN A 86 14.30 3.21 -3.90
CA ASN A 86 15.48 2.74 -3.18
C ASN A 86 16.04 1.47 -3.83
N PRO A 87 16.59 1.58 -5.05
CA PRO A 87 17.19 0.44 -5.72
C PRO A 87 18.41 -0.04 -4.93
N VAL A 88 18.48 -1.34 -4.68
CA VAL A 88 19.68 -1.94 -4.10
C VAL A 88 20.66 -2.14 -5.25
N GLU A 89 21.76 -1.38 -5.24
CA GLU A 89 22.84 -1.56 -6.22
C GLU A 89 23.35 -2.99 -6.17
N THR A 90 23.53 -3.59 -7.36
CA THR A 90 24.15 -4.90 -7.45
C THR A 90 25.64 -4.78 -7.17
N GLU A 91 26.29 -5.90 -6.84
CA GLU A 91 27.73 -5.90 -6.60
C GLU A 91 28.52 -5.47 -7.85
N ALA A 92 28.00 -5.78 -9.05
CA ALA A 92 28.54 -5.32 -10.32
C ALA A 92 28.49 -3.78 -10.44
N ASP A 93 27.36 -3.16 -10.10
CA ASP A 93 27.20 -1.69 -10.16
C ASP A 93 28.13 -0.97 -9.19
N ARG A 94 28.31 -1.51 -7.98
CA ARG A 94 29.24 -0.98 -6.97
C ARG A 94 30.67 -0.96 -7.47
N THR A 95 31.14 -2.05 -8.10
CA THR A 95 32.52 -2.12 -8.62
C THR A 95 32.76 -1.11 -9.74
N HIS A 96 31.78 -0.89 -10.61
CA HIS A 96 31.86 0.09 -11.70
C HIS A 96 31.97 1.52 -11.17
N PHE A 97 31.17 1.89 -10.17
CA PHE A 97 31.22 3.21 -9.53
C PHE A 97 32.58 3.47 -8.84
N VAL A 98 33.10 2.47 -8.12
CA VAL A 98 34.42 2.58 -7.49
C VAL A 98 35.51 2.77 -8.55
N ALA A 99 35.47 1.99 -9.63
CA ALA A 99 36.44 2.11 -10.72
C ALA A 99 36.43 3.50 -11.39
N GLN A 100 35.23 4.06 -11.66
CA GLN A 100 35.12 5.40 -12.23
C GLN A 100 35.64 6.50 -11.28
N LYS A 101 35.33 6.40 -9.98
CA LYS A 101 35.80 7.37 -8.98
C LYS A 101 37.33 7.36 -8.89
N VAL A 102 37.95 6.18 -8.79
CA VAL A 102 39.41 6.04 -8.72
C VAL A 102 40.09 6.57 -9.99
N ASN A 103 39.50 6.35 -11.17
CA ASN A 103 40.04 6.85 -12.43
C ASN A 103 39.99 8.39 -12.50
N SER A 104 38.91 9.01 -12.01
CA SER A 104 38.77 10.47 -11.96
C SER A 104 39.75 11.17 -11.01
N LEU A 105 40.26 10.46 -9.99
CA LEU A 105 41.27 11.00 -9.07
C LEU A 105 42.69 10.92 -9.67
N LYS A 106 42.98 9.88 -10.45
CA LYS A 106 44.28 9.70 -11.11
C LYS A 106 44.55 10.70 -12.23
N LEU A 107 43.51 11.29 -12.83
CA LEU A 107 43.63 12.30 -13.90
C LEU A 107 43.83 13.74 -13.38
N ARG A 108 43.85 13.94 -12.04
CA ARG A 108 44.06 15.25 -11.39
C ARG A 108 45.43 15.39 -10.70
N THR A 109 46.29 14.38 -10.80
CA THR A 109 47.66 14.39 -10.26
C THR A 109 48.65 14.38 -11.40
#